data_AF-A0A4E0QBL4-F1
#
_entry.id   AF-A0A4E0QBL4-F1
#
_cell.length_a   1.000
_cell.length_b   1.000
_cell.length_c   1.000
_cell.angle_alpha   90.00
_cell.angle_beta   90.00
_cell.angle_gamma   90.00
#
_symmetry.space_group_name_H-M   'P 1'
#
loop_
_entity.id
_entity.type
_entity.pdbx_description
1 polymer ?
#
loop_
_entity_poly.entity_id
_entity_poly.type
_entity_poly.pdbx_seq_one_letter_code
_entity_poly.pdbx_strand_id
1 'polypeptide(L)'
;MIRLENMFPQAFLVGVVKMVDKDGPLETIRWLQEIGEELATLEGPGFEGARENSINYLPICPFGSEITEFIEIYGYPAEFNDIVNKMYELKNASDKPWKYPALTHVMGVLQHSYSTKRAALAGAELYNLGSKSPKGEFKQYNEEALEKAGMAKEVIEELLERSFYVYKIVHPDKE
;
A
#
# COMPACT_ATOMS: atom_id res chain seq x y z
N MET A 1 -22.49 -1.96 16.46
CA MET A 1 -22.68 -0.59 17.01
C MET A 1 -21.32 0.09 16.89
N ILE A 2 -21.18 1.11 16.03
CA ILE A 2 -19.92 1.87 15.97
C ILE A 2 -19.74 2.57 17.31
N ARG A 3 -18.67 2.27 18.04
CA ARG A 3 -18.26 3.11 19.16
C ARG A 3 -17.80 4.44 18.58
N LEU A 4 -18.15 5.57 19.19
CA LEU A 4 -17.83 6.91 18.66
C LEU A 4 -16.34 7.09 18.31
N GLU A 5 -15.45 6.41 19.03
CA GLU A 5 -14.00 6.35 18.78
C GLU A 5 -13.63 5.79 17.39
N ASN A 6 -14.43 4.88 16.83
CA ASN A 6 -14.19 4.27 15.51
C ASN A 6 -14.93 5.00 14.39
N MET A 7 -15.70 6.06 14.69
CA MET A 7 -16.52 6.73 13.68
C MET A 7 -15.69 7.29 12.52
N PHE A 8 -14.51 7.86 12.79
CA PHE A 8 -13.69 8.48 11.75
C PHE A 8 -13.08 7.45 10.78
N PRO A 9 -12.39 6.38 11.23
CA PRO A 9 -11.91 5.34 10.31
C PRO A 9 -13.04 4.66 9.53
N GLN A 10 -14.16 4.36 10.19
CA GLN A 10 -15.30 3.73 9.54
C GLN A 10 -15.94 4.66 8.50
N ALA A 11 -16.09 5.96 8.81
CA ALA A 11 -16.58 6.96 7.86
C ALA A 11 -15.63 7.13 6.67
N PHE A 12 -14.31 7.07 6.89
CA PHE A 12 -13.33 7.12 5.80
C PHE A 12 -13.50 5.93 4.84
N LEU A 13 -13.64 4.71 5.37
CA LEU A 13 -13.86 3.51 4.56
C LEU A 13 -15.22 3.52 3.83
N VAL A 14 -16.29 4.02 4.47
CA VAL A 14 -17.56 4.30 3.78
C VAL A 14 -17.36 5.34 2.67
N GLY A 15 -16.57 6.38 2.92
CA GLY A 15 -16.21 7.40 1.95
C GLY A 15 -15.54 6.81 0.71
N VAL A 16 -14.60 5.88 0.88
CA VAL A 16 -13.95 5.15 -0.24
C VAL A 16 -14.99 4.44 -1.09
N VAL A 17 -15.92 3.68 -0.49
CA VAL A 17 -17.00 2.99 -1.21
C VAL A 17 -17.85 4.00 -1.99
N LYS A 18 -18.27 5.09 -1.35
CA LYS A 18 -19.09 6.14 -1.97
C LYS A 18 -18.38 6.87 -3.11
N MET A 19 -17.06 7.02 -3.03
CA MET A 19 -16.24 7.60 -4.10
C MET A 19 -16.19 6.68 -5.32
N VAL A 20 -16.06 5.36 -5.14
CA VAL A 20 -16.11 4.40 -6.25
C VAL A 20 -17.48 4.43 -6.92
N ASP A 21 -18.56 4.40 -6.13
CA ASP A 21 -19.94 4.48 -6.65
C ASP A 21 -20.16 5.72 -7.53
N LYS A 22 -19.56 6.84 -7.16
CA LYS A 22 -19.82 8.15 -7.74
C LYS A 22 -18.89 8.48 -8.91
N ASP A 23 -17.59 8.29 -8.73
CA ASP A 23 -16.54 8.76 -9.63
C ASP A 23 -15.71 7.61 -10.24
N GLY A 24 -15.95 6.37 -9.81
CA GLY A 24 -15.29 5.16 -10.29
C GLY A 24 -13.97 4.83 -9.59
N PRO A 25 -13.42 3.62 -9.82
CA PRO A 25 -12.22 3.13 -9.13
C PRO A 25 -10.96 3.90 -9.50
N LEU A 26 -10.83 4.40 -10.73
CA LEU A 26 -9.64 5.15 -11.16
C LEU A 26 -9.53 6.51 -10.45
N GLU A 27 -10.62 7.28 -10.38
CA GLU A 27 -10.60 8.55 -9.67
C GLU A 27 -10.46 8.35 -8.17
N THR A 28 -11.03 7.27 -7.63
CA THR A 28 -10.83 6.92 -6.21
C THR A 28 -9.38 6.55 -5.90
N ILE A 29 -8.68 5.84 -6.81
CA ILE A 29 -7.24 5.58 -6.70
C ILE A 29 -6.46 6.89 -6.64
N ARG A 30 -6.73 7.82 -7.57
CA ARG A 30 -6.04 9.12 -7.60
C ARG A 30 -6.27 9.90 -6.32
N TRP A 31 -7.51 9.94 -5.85
CA TRP A 31 -7.87 10.60 -4.60
C TRP A 31 -7.14 10.00 -3.38
N LEU A 32 -7.06 8.66 -3.28
CA LEU A 32 -6.28 7.99 -2.23
C LEU A 32 -4.78 8.29 -2.34
N GLN A 33 -4.25 8.35 -3.57
CA GLN A 33 -2.85 8.68 -3.80
C GLN A 33 -2.54 10.11 -3.35
N GLU A 34 -3.37 11.08 -3.75
CA GLU A 34 -3.27 12.49 -3.38
C GLU A 34 -3.28 12.68 -1.86
N ILE A 35 -4.18 12.00 -1.14
CA ILE A 35 -4.19 12.02 0.33
C ILE A 35 -2.86 11.52 0.90
N GLY A 36 -2.38 10.37 0.43
CA GLY A 36 -1.12 9.81 0.93
C GLY A 36 0.08 10.73 0.63
N GLU A 37 0.14 11.34 -0.55
CA GLU A 37 1.19 12.29 -0.91
C GLU A 37 1.14 13.59 -0.09
N GLU A 38 -0.06 14.10 0.19
CA GLU A 38 -0.25 15.29 1.03
C GLU A 38 0.20 15.01 2.47
N LEU A 39 -0.22 13.87 3.05
CA LEU A 39 0.23 13.44 4.37
C LEU A 39 1.76 13.30 4.44
N ALA A 40 2.37 12.70 3.42
CA ALA A 40 3.82 12.58 3.32
C ALA A 40 4.53 13.94 3.24
N THR A 41 3.92 14.92 2.56
CA THR A 41 4.45 16.28 2.46
C THR A 41 4.39 17.01 3.80
N LEU A 42 3.30 16.83 4.56
CA LEU A 42 3.13 17.41 5.89
C LEU A 42 4.13 16.83 6.91
N GLU A 43 4.42 15.54 6.83
CA GLU A 43 5.35 14.86 7.75
C GLU A 43 6.83 14.98 7.34
N GLY A 44 7.11 15.19 6.06
CA GLY A 44 8.45 15.40 5.53
C GLY A 44 9.20 14.11 5.14
N PRO A 45 10.50 14.22 4.79
CA PRO A 45 11.29 13.10 4.29
C PRO A 45 11.45 11.98 5.32
N GLY A 46 11.44 10.73 4.88
CA GLY A 46 11.70 9.61 5.77
C GLY A 46 11.31 8.25 5.22
N PHE A 47 11.52 7.23 6.06
CA PHE A 47 11.12 5.86 5.83
C PHE A 47 10.38 5.39 7.09
N GLU A 48 9.20 4.79 6.90
CA GLU A 48 8.42 4.21 7.99
C GLU A 48 8.77 2.74 8.22
N GLY A 49 8.67 2.32 9.49
CA GLY A 49 8.90 0.95 9.91
C GLY A 49 10.35 0.62 10.21
N ALA A 50 10.68 -0.67 10.11
CA ALA A 50 12.00 -1.19 10.40
C ALA A 50 12.84 -1.30 9.13
N ARG A 51 14.16 -1.21 9.29
CA ARG A 51 15.10 -1.16 8.18
C ARG A 51 16.29 -2.08 8.41
N GLU A 52 16.60 -2.87 7.40
CA GLU A 52 17.79 -3.71 7.32
C GLU A 52 18.50 -3.41 5.99
N ASN A 53 19.63 -2.71 6.05
CA ASN A 53 20.38 -2.24 4.87
C ASN A 53 19.54 -1.38 3.91
N SER A 54 19.27 -1.90 2.71
CA SER A 54 18.43 -1.28 1.67
C SER A 54 16.99 -1.82 1.68
N ILE A 55 16.62 -2.64 2.66
CA ILE A 55 15.26 -3.15 2.83
C ILE A 55 14.56 -2.35 3.90
N ASN A 56 13.35 -1.88 3.58
CA ASN A 56 12.43 -1.24 4.51
C ASN A 56 11.18 -2.11 4.65
N TYR A 57 10.75 -2.40 5.87
CA TYR A 57 9.57 -3.23 6.09
C TYR A 57 8.68 -2.71 7.21
N LEU A 58 7.37 -2.87 7.05
CA LEU A 58 6.37 -2.46 8.02
C LEU A 58 5.95 -3.65 8.88
N PRO A 59 6.34 -3.72 10.17
CA PRO A 59 5.93 -4.81 11.06
C PRO A 59 4.45 -4.76 11.44
N ILE A 60 3.77 -3.64 11.15
CA ILE A 60 2.35 -3.41 11.38
C ILE A 60 1.71 -3.06 10.04
N CYS A 61 0.50 -3.59 9.79
CA CYS A 61 -0.30 -3.19 8.64
C CYS A 61 -1.05 -1.89 8.95
N PRO A 62 -0.74 -0.76 8.27
CA PRO A 62 -1.55 0.44 8.42
C PRO A 62 -2.99 0.13 8.02
N PHE A 63 -3.96 0.61 8.81
CA PHE A 63 -5.39 0.38 8.62
C PHE A 63 -5.86 -1.08 8.75
N GLY A 64 -4.99 -2.01 9.17
CA GLY A 64 -5.31 -3.43 9.20
C GLY A 64 -6.45 -3.78 10.15
N SER A 65 -6.46 -3.17 11.34
CA SER A 65 -7.56 -3.31 12.32
C SER A 65 -8.86 -2.70 11.80
N GLU A 66 -8.80 -1.50 11.24
CA GLU A 66 -9.95 -0.74 10.80
C GLU A 66 -10.66 -1.43 9.63
N ILE A 67 -9.89 -1.96 8.67
CA ILE A 67 -10.40 -2.74 7.54
C ILE A 67 -11.02 -4.05 8.02
N THR A 68 -10.36 -4.75 8.95
CA THR A 68 -10.86 -6.02 9.47
C THR A 68 -12.19 -5.81 10.19
N GLU A 69 -12.27 -4.81 11.07
CA GLU A 69 -13.50 -4.44 11.77
C GLU A 69 -14.60 -4.01 10.80
N PHE A 70 -14.26 -3.18 9.80
CA PHE A 70 -15.22 -2.74 8.79
C PHE A 70 -15.85 -3.94 8.06
N ILE A 71 -15.02 -4.89 7.60
CA ILE A 71 -15.49 -6.07 6.87
C ILE A 71 -16.34 -6.97 7.78
N GLU A 72 -16.01 -7.09 9.06
CA GLU A 72 -16.78 -7.87 10.02
C GLU A 72 -18.17 -7.27 10.28
N ILE A 73 -18.28 -5.95 10.30
CA ILE A 73 -19.54 -5.25 10.57
C ILE A 73 -20.41 -5.14 9.30
N TYR A 74 -19.80 -4.78 8.17
CA TYR A 74 -20.52 -4.38 6.95
C TYR A 74 -20.42 -5.38 5.80
N GLY A 75 -19.59 -6.42 5.94
CA GLY A 75 -19.21 -7.30 4.83
C GLY A 75 -18.12 -6.68 3.95
N TYR A 76 -17.63 -7.47 2.98
CA TYR A 76 -16.60 -7.01 2.05
C TYR A 76 -17.25 -6.25 0.87
N PRO A 77 -17.01 -4.94 0.70
CA PRO A 77 -17.57 -4.18 -0.42
C PRO A 77 -16.94 -4.59 -1.76
N ALA A 78 -17.75 -4.68 -2.82
CA ALA A 78 -17.23 -5.00 -4.16
C ALA A 78 -16.27 -3.90 -4.66
N GLU A 79 -16.52 -2.67 -4.26
CA GLU A 79 -15.78 -1.45 -4.61
C GLU A 79 -14.30 -1.53 -4.16
N PHE A 80 -14.02 -2.26 -3.07
CA PHE A 80 -12.64 -2.51 -2.65
C PHE A 80 -11.89 -3.39 -3.65
N ASN A 81 -12.56 -4.41 -4.20
CA ASN A 81 -11.98 -5.24 -5.26
C ASN A 81 -11.82 -4.44 -6.55
N ASP A 82 -12.78 -3.58 -6.90
CA ASP A 82 -12.69 -2.75 -8.10
C ASP A 82 -11.46 -1.84 -8.08
N ILE A 83 -11.13 -1.26 -6.93
CA ILE A 83 -9.89 -0.48 -6.76
C ILE A 83 -8.64 -1.36 -6.92
N VAL A 84 -8.58 -2.51 -6.24
CA VAL A 84 -7.42 -3.41 -6.31
C VAL A 84 -7.20 -3.91 -7.74
N ASN A 85 -8.26 -4.39 -8.39
CA ASN A 85 -8.23 -4.84 -9.78
C ASN A 85 -7.78 -3.71 -10.71
N LYS A 86 -8.33 -2.50 -10.53
CA LYS A 86 -7.96 -1.35 -11.36
C LYS A 86 -6.48 -0.99 -11.19
N MET A 87 -5.92 -1.09 -10.00
CA MET A 87 -4.49 -0.87 -9.78
C MET A 87 -3.63 -1.89 -10.53
N TYR A 88 -4.01 -3.18 -10.51
CA TYR A 88 -3.29 -4.21 -11.27
C TYR A 88 -3.45 -4.04 -12.79
N GLU A 89 -4.61 -3.60 -13.29
CA GLU A 89 -4.76 -3.22 -14.70
C GLU A 89 -3.78 -2.11 -15.08
N LEU A 90 -3.68 -1.05 -14.25
CA LEU A 90 -2.74 0.06 -14.49
C LEU A 90 -1.29 -0.40 -14.45
N LYS A 91 -0.93 -1.29 -13.51
CA LYS A 91 0.40 -1.91 -13.43
C LYS A 91 0.73 -2.66 -14.72
N ASN A 92 -0.15 -3.55 -15.15
CA ASN A 92 0.06 -4.41 -16.32
C ASN A 92 0.13 -3.61 -17.64
N ALA A 93 -0.52 -2.45 -17.70
CA ALA A 93 -0.49 -1.54 -18.85
C ALA A 93 0.69 -0.53 -18.80
N SER A 94 1.51 -0.53 -17.76
CA SER A 94 2.59 0.44 -17.57
C SER A 94 3.93 -0.04 -18.13
N ASP A 95 4.73 0.89 -18.65
CA ASP A 95 6.15 0.64 -18.98
C ASP A 95 7.05 0.55 -17.74
N LYS A 96 6.51 0.85 -16.55
CA LYS A 96 7.23 0.83 -15.27
C LYS A 96 6.44 0.08 -14.18
N PRO A 97 6.09 -1.21 -14.40
CA PRO A 97 5.24 -1.98 -13.49
C PRO A 97 5.83 -2.14 -12.07
N TRP A 98 7.16 -2.08 -11.93
CA TRP A 98 7.87 -2.10 -10.65
C TRP A 98 7.58 -0.89 -9.75
N LYS A 99 7.01 0.21 -10.27
CA LYS A 99 6.61 1.38 -9.46
C LYS A 99 5.25 1.20 -8.77
N TYR A 100 4.49 0.17 -9.13
CA TYR A 100 3.17 -0.11 -8.58
C TYR A 100 3.26 -0.97 -7.31
N PRO A 101 2.31 -0.86 -6.38
CA PRO A 101 2.29 -1.69 -5.18
C PRO A 101 1.80 -3.12 -5.46
N ALA A 102 2.34 -4.10 -4.74
CA ALA A 102 1.66 -5.35 -4.47
C ALA A 102 0.59 -5.09 -3.41
N LEU A 103 -0.69 -5.18 -3.79
CA LEU A 103 -1.81 -4.86 -2.91
C LEU A 103 -2.48 -6.12 -2.37
N THR A 104 -2.63 -6.19 -1.05
CA THR A 104 -3.49 -7.16 -0.35
C THR A 104 -4.83 -6.55 0.07
N HIS A 105 -4.95 -5.22 0.10
CA HIS A 105 -6.20 -4.51 0.35
C HIS A 105 -6.18 -3.07 -0.22
N VAL A 106 -7.36 -2.45 -0.29
CA VAL A 106 -7.59 -1.12 -0.86
C VAL A 106 -6.71 -0.02 -0.27
N MET A 107 -6.58 0.04 1.06
CA MET A 107 -5.78 1.09 1.72
C MET A 107 -4.27 0.99 1.45
N GLY A 108 -3.79 -0.10 0.85
CA GLY A 108 -2.41 -0.19 0.38
C GLY A 108 -2.09 0.85 -0.71
N VAL A 109 -3.09 1.36 -1.43
CA VAL A 109 -2.92 2.47 -2.40
C VAL A 109 -2.42 3.73 -1.69
N LEU A 110 -3.13 4.14 -0.64
CA LEU A 110 -2.80 5.32 0.16
C LEU A 110 -1.47 5.14 0.89
N GLN A 111 -1.27 3.98 1.54
CA GLN A 111 -0.03 3.70 2.26
C GLN A 111 1.18 3.71 1.32
N HIS A 112 1.06 3.13 0.12
CA HIS A 112 2.14 3.12 -0.86
C HIS A 112 2.47 4.52 -1.38
N SER A 113 1.47 5.35 -1.72
CA SER A 113 1.73 6.72 -2.17
C SER A 113 2.40 7.54 -1.08
N TYR A 114 1.93 7.42 0.16
CA TYR A 114 2.53 8.05 1.32
C TYR A 114 4.00 7.61 1.50
N SER A 115 4.28 6.31 1.54
CA SER A 115 5.64 5.80 1.75
C SER A 115 6.60 6.18 0.62
N THR A 116 6.15 6.06 -0.64
CA THR A 116 6.98 6.42 -1.80
C THR A 116 7.26 7.92 -1.88
N LYS A 117 6.29 8.77 -1.51
CA LYS A 117 6.49 10.23 -1.45
C LYS A 117 7.50 10.61 -0.37
N ARG A 118 7.40 10.05 0.83
CA ARG A 118 8.38 10.33 1.92
C ARG A 118 9.80 9.91 1.54
N ALA A 119 9.95 8.78 0.85
CA ALA A 119 11.23 8.35 0.32
C ALA A 119 11.76 9.28 -0.79
N ALA A 120 10.89 9.72 -1.71
CA ALA A 120 11.27 10.68 -2.76
C ALA A 120 11.77 12.00 -2.18
N LEU A 121 11.09 12.52 -1.14
CA LEU A 121 11.54 13.70 -0.39
C LEU A 121 12.91 13.48 0.28
N ALA A 122 13.27 12.23 0.61
CA ALA A 122 14.56 11.84 1.16
C ALA A 122 15.62 11.51 0.09
N GLY A 123 15.34 11.73 -1.20
CA GLY A 123 16.26 11.41 -2.30
C GLY A 123 16.40 9.91 -2.57
N ALA A 124 15.31 9.16 -2.41
CA ALA A 124 15.26 7.73 -2.67
C ALA A 124 13.99 7.33 -3.46
N GLU A 125 14.04 6.19 -4.15
CA GLU A 125 12.86 5.49 -4.64
C GLU A 125 12.56 4.29 -3.74
N LEU A 126 11.27 3.93 -3.63
CA LEU A 126 10.84 2.68 -3.01
C LEU A 126 10.19 1.78 -4.06
N TYR A 127 10.65 0.53 -4.12
CA TYR A 127 9.97 -0.52 -4.86
C TYR A 127 9.28 -1.45 -3.87
N ASN A 128 7.95 -1.54 -3.92
CA ASN A 128 7.21 -2.49 -3.10
C ASN A 128 7.45 -3.89 -3.65
N LEU A 129 8.10 -4.75 -2.86
CA LEU A 129 8.47 -6.11 -3.27
C LEU A 129 7.36 -7.10 -2.96
N GLY A 130 6.62 -6.85 -1.89
CA GLY A 130 5.47 -7.65 -1.53
C GLY A 130 4.68 -7.07 -0.36
N SER A 131 3.51 -7.64 -0.15
CA SER A 131 2.65 -7.35 0.99
C SER A 131 1.95 -8.61 1.49
N LYS A 132 1.58 -8.60 2.76
CA LYS A 132 0.77 -9.64 3.43
C LYS A 132 -0.54 -9.03 3.88
N SER A 133 -1.62 -9.80 3.75
CA SER A 133 -2.93 -9.40 4.25
C SER A 133 -2.89 -9.28 5.78
N PRO A 134 -3.52 -8.26 6.38
CA PRO A 134 -3.78 -8.24 7.81
C PRO A 134 -4.73 -9.37 8.25
N LYS A 135 -5.45 -9.97 7.30
CA LYS A 135 -6.40 -11.06 7.51
C LYS A 135 -5.97 -12.31 6.74
N GLY A 136 -5.48 -13.31 7.47
CA GLY A 136 -5.05 -14.60 6.93
C GLY A 136 -3.65 -14.59 6.29
N GLU A 137 -3.28 -15.70 5.65
CA GLU A 137 -1.93 -15.95 5.11
C GLU A 137 -1.73 -15.48 3.65
N PHE A 138 -2.66 -14.66 3.13
CA PHE A 138 -2.57 -14.19 1.75
C PHE A 138 -1.43 -13.19 1.58
N LYS A 139 -0.52 -13.49 0.66
CA LYS A 139 0.60 -12.63 0.28
C LYS A 139 0.51 -12.25 -1.19
N GLN A 140 0.96 -11.06 -1.52
CA GLN A 140 1.13 -10.56 -2.87
C GLN A 140 2.57 -10.13 -3.09
N TYR A 141 3.07 -10.37 -4.30
CA TYR A 141 4.44 -10.08 -4.69
C TYR A 141 4.43 -9.26 -5.97
N ASN A 142 5.30 -8.25 -6.05
CA ASN A 142 5.53 -7.52 -7.29
C ASN A 142 6.78 -8.12 -7.94
N GLU A 143 6.57 -9.12 -8.80
CA GLU A 143 7.65 -9.87 -9.46
C GLU A 143 8.56 -8.95 -10.29
N GLU A 144 8.01 -7.90 -10.91
CA GLU A 144 8.76 -6.93 -11.70
C GLU A 144 9.63 -6.02 -10.81
N ALA A 145 9.17 -5.71 -9.59
CA ALA A 145 9.97 -5.01 -8.59
C ALA A 145 11.06 -5.91 -8.00
N LEU A 146 10.78 -7.19 -7.77
CA LEU A 146 11.76 -8.19 -7.33
C LEU A 146 12.90 -8.32 -8.36
N GLU A 147 12.54 -8.52 -9.63
CA GLU A 147 13.49 -8.62 -10.73
C GLU A 147 14.34 -7.36 -10.83
N LYS A 148 13.70 -6.17 -10.83
CA LYS A 148 14.43 -4.90 -10.89
C LYS A 148 15.36 -4.67 -9.71
N ALA A 149 14.98 -5.14 -8.53
CA ALA A 149 15.78 -5.02 -7.32
C ALA A 149 16.87 -6.10 -7.18
N GLY A 150 16.88 -7.10 -8.07
CA GLY A 150 17.76 -8.27 -7.97
C GLY A 150 17.49 -9.10 -6.71
N MET A 151 16.24 -9.17 -6.27
CA MET A 151 15.84 -9.83 -5.02
C MET A 151 15.12 -11.15 -5.30
N ALA A 152 15.53 -12.21 -4.61
CA ALA A 152 14.83 -13.49 -4.66
C ALA A 152 13.52 -13.44 -3.87
N LYS A 153 12.49 -14.10 -4.37
CA LYS A 153 11.15 -14.12 -3.76
C LYS A 153 11.16 -14.74 -2.37
N GLU A 154 11.98 -15.78 -2.15
CA GLU A 154 12.12 -16.50 -0.89
C GLU A 154 12.61 -15.59 0.24
N VAL A 155 13.49 -14.64 -0.07
CA VAL A 155 13.95 -13.63 0.90
C VAL A 155 12.81 -12.73 1.33
N ILE A 156 11.94 -12.36 0.40
CA ILE A 156 10.79 -11.49 0.69
C ILE A 156 9.71 -12.27 1.44
N GLU A 157 9.53 -13.55 1.12
CA GLU A 157 8.63 -14.43 1.85
C GLU A 157 9.01 -14.53 3.33
N GLU A 158 10.29 -14.74 3.65
CA GLU A 158 10.79 -14.76 5.03
C GLU A 158 10.55 -13.42 5.75
N LEU A 159 10.77 -12.30 5.07
CA LEU A 159 10.49 -10.98 5.64
C LEU A 159 8.99 -10.77 5.91
N LEU A 160 8.12 -11.26 5.03
CA LEU A 160 6.67 -11.19 5.19
C LEU A 160 6.13 -12.10 6.31
N GLU A 161 6.91 -13.05 6.84
CA GLU A 161 6.51 -13.75 8.07
C GLU A 161 6.40 -12.79 9.25
N ARG A 162 7.30 -11.80 9.34
CA ARG A 162 7.38 -10.81 10.42
C ARG A 162 6.96 -9.40 10.03
N SER A 163 6.39 -9.20 8.85
CA SER A 163 5.97 -7.90 8.35
C SER A 163 4.75 -7.96 7.43
N PHE A 164 4.19 -6.81 7.09
CA PHE A 164 3.04 -6.67 6.20
C PHE A 164 3.38 -6.05 4.86
N TYR A 165 4.45 -5.26 4.80
CA TYR A 165 4.91 -4.63 3.57
C TYR A 165 6.42 -4.66 3.56
N VAL A 166 6.99 -5.01 2.41
CA VAL A 166 8.44 -5.02 2.20
C VAL A 166 8.78 -4.18 0.98
N TYR A 167 9.75 -3.30 1.15
CA TYR A 167 10.22 -2.36 0.14
C TYR A 167 11.73 -2.46 -0.03
N LYS A 168 12.19 -2.26 -1.27
CA LYS A 168 13.58 -1.92 -1.57
C LYS A 168 13.73 -0.40 -1.62
N ILE A 169 14.68 0.13 -0.85
CA ILE A 169 15.17 1.50 -0.98
C ILE A 169 16.23 1.54 -2.09
N VAL A 170 16.06 2.45 -3.04
CA VAL A 170 17.00 2.69 -4.13
C VAL A 170 17.41 4.16 -4.11
N HIS A 171 18.70 4.44 -4.27
CA HIS A 171 19.23 5.81 -4.36
C HIS A 171 19.73 6.06 -5.79
N PRO A 172 18.98 6.78 -6.64
CA PRO A 172 19.35 7.00 -8.03
C PRO A 172 20.70 7.73 -8.20
N ASP A 173 21.06 8.58 -7.25
CA ASP A 173 22.23 9.48 -7.35
C ASP A 173 23.52 8.93 -6.70
N LYS A 174 23.57 7.62 -6.37
CA LYS A 174 24.71 7.00 -5.66
C LYS A 174 25.35 5.81 -6.40
N GLU A 175 25.06 5.65 -7.69
CA GLU A 175 25.77 4.69 -8.57
C GLU A 175 26.98 5.34 -9.26
#